data_AF-A0A1C3XN06-F1
#
_entry.id   AF-A0A1C3XN06-F1
#
_cell.length_a   1.000
_cell.length_b   1.000
_cell.length_c   1.000
_cell.angle_alpha   90.00
_cell.angle_beta   90.00
_cell.angle_gamma   90.00
#
_symmetry.space_group_name_H-M   'P 1'
#
loop_
_entity.id
_entity.type
_entity.pdbx_description
1 polymer ?
#
loop_
_entity_poly.entity_id
_entity_poly.type
_entity_poly.pdbx_seq_one_letter_code
_entity_poly.pdbx_strand_id
1 'polypeptide(L)'
;MDGQDIHDADLDRLRARLDNFDDELMRALSERFAICERIAEHKRKHGISIMQPARVEAVHARVATFAVKSGLDARFVRRLYNLIIEEACSLERRRVVGANDAPVASLLARNASRIDHVAIAVRDLEAAIGLFRSQYGFELIDRADIEGLVSGMKTATMRAGGVTFVLCQGTSAKSNVSQYIDAYGPGIQHLAIEVDNQEEVLADAKERGADLLTGIIEGPGLNQSFTRRDTNSGMQLEFVTRVSNRGFDKDNMRALFSAMEGNGVF
;
A
#
# COMPACT_ATOMS: atom_id res chain seq x y z
N MET A 1 20.55 -13.31 26.19
CA MET A 1 19.94 -13.31 27.54
C MET A 1 18.51 -13.69 27.32
N ASP A 2 18.15 -14.89 27.77
CA ASP A 2 16.84 -15.51 27.59
C ASP A 2 15.73 -14.61 28.14
N GLY A 3 14.76 -14.29 27.30
CA GLY A 3 13.51 -13.68 27.72
C GLY A 3 12.72 -14.73 28.50
N GLN A 4 12.78 -14.67 29.83
CA GLN A 4 11.81 -15.37 30.65
C GLN A 4 10.44 -14.78 30.33
N ASP A 5 9.55 -15.59 29.76
CA ASP A 5 8.12 -15.30 29.67
C ASP A 5 7.63 -15.02 31.09
N ILE A 6 7.40 -13.75 31.39
CA ILE A 6 6.68 -13.35 32.60
C ILE A 6 5.23 -13.74 32.34
N HIS A 7 4.84 -14.93 32.81
CA HIS A 7 3.44 -15.35 32.80
C HIS A 7 2.66 -14.44 33.77
N ASP A 8 2.03 -13.42 33.20
CA ASP A 8 1.14 -12.50 33.89
C ASP A 8 -0.31 -12.94 33.63
N ALA A 9 -0.87 -13.68 34.60
CA ALA A 9 -2.21 -14.25 34.48
C ALA A 9 -3.30 -13.19 34.31
N ASP A 10 -3.09 -11.96 34.82
CA ASP A 10 -4.04 -10.87 34.63
C ASP A 10 -3.96 -10.33 33.19
N LEU A 11 -2.74 -10.20 32.65
CA LEU A 11 -2.54 -9.83 31.24
C LEU A 11 -3.14 -10.88 30.29
N ASP A 12 -2.93 -12.16 30.56
CA ASP A 12 -3.48 -13.26 29.76
C ASP A 12 -5.02 -13.27 29.80
N ARG A 13 -5.61 -12.99 30.97
CA ARG A 13 -7.06 -12.84 31.10
C ARG A 13 -7.59 -11.62 30.33
N LEU A 14 -6.88 -10.50 30.34
CA LEU A 14 -7.26 -9.32 29.57
C LEU A 14 -7.17 -9.57 28.06
N ARG A 15 -6.12 -10.27 27.60
CA ARG A 15 -5.98 -10.69 26.20
C ARG A 15 -7.12 -11.60 25.75
N ALA A 16 -7.45 -12.63 26.54
CA ALA A 16 -8.60 -13.50 26.23
C ALA A 16 -9.93 -12.73 26.17
N ARG A 17 -10.09 -11.66 26.97
CA ARG A 17 -11.26 -10.77 26.87
C ARG A 17 -11.25 -9.94 25.60
N LEU A 18 -10.09 -9.46 25.15
CA LEU A 18 -9.94 -8.76 23.87
C LEU A 18 -10.26 -9.70 22.71
N ASP A 19 -9.73 -10.92 22.70
CA ASP A 19 -9.99 -11.91 21.66
C ASP A 19 -11.49 -12.18 21.48
N ASN A 20 -12.24 -12.28 22.58
CA ASN A 20 -13.71 -12.43 22.53
C ASN A 20 -14.41 -11.23 21.87
N PHE A 21 -13.96 -10.00 22.14
CA PHE A 21 -14.53 -8.81 21.50
C PHE A 21 -14.15 -8.74 20.01
N ASP A 22 -12.94 -9.15 19.66
CA ASP A 22 -12.49 -9.21 18.27
C ASP A 22 -13.32 -10.24 17.49
N ASP A 23 -13.59 -11.41 18.07
CA ASP A 23 -14.50 -12.41 17.50
C ASP A 23 -15.91 -11.86 17.30
N GLU A 24 -16.45 -11.13 18.27
CA GLU A 24 -17.77 -10.47 18.16
C GLU A 24 -17.78 -9.42 17.04
N LEU A 25 -16.73 -8.60 16.93
CA LEU A 25 -16.58 -7.60 15.88
C LEU A 25 -16.54 -8.25 14.49
N MET A 26 -15.75 -9.31 14.34
CA MET A 26 -15.66 -10.06 13.08
C MET A 26 -16.98 -10.72 12.70
N ARG A 27 -17.72 -11.27 13.68
CA ARG A 27 -19.05 -11.83 13.47
C ARG A 27 -20.05 -10.77 13.01
N ALA A 28 -20.06 -9.61 13.65
CA ALA A 28 -20.91 -8.48 13.28
C ALA A 28 -20.59 -7.93 11.88
N LEU A 29 -19.30 -7.86 11.50
CA LEU A 29 -18.89 -7.48 10.15
C LEU A 29 -19.36 -8.48 9.10
N SER A 30 -19.21 -9.78 9.36
CA SER A 30 -19.70 -10.84 8.48
C SER A 30 -21.22 -10.75 8.24
N GLU A 31 -22.00 -10.61 9.32
CA GLU A 31 -23.46 -10.43 9.22
C GLU A 31 -23.83 -9.15 8.46
N ARG A 32 -23.10 -8.05 8.70
CA ARG A 32 -23.28 -6.79 7.97
C ARG A 32 -23.06 -6.98 6.47
N PHE A 33 -22.00 -7.67 6.06
CA PHE A 33 -21.72 -7.91 4.64
C PHE A 33 -22.75 -8.84 3.99
N ALA A 34 -23.24 -9.86 4.70
CA ALA A 34 -24.35 -10.68 4.22
C ALA A 34 -25.63 -9.86 3.96
N ILE A 35 -25.90 -8.82 4.78
CA ILE A 35 -26.99 -7.87 4.52
C ILE A 35 -26.69 -7.01 3.29
N CYS A 36 -25.46 -6.50 3.14
CA CYS A 36 -25.05 -5.74 1.96
C CYS A 36 -25.23 -6.54 0.68
N GLU A 37 -24.95 -7.84 0.70
CA GLU A 37 -25.17 -8.76 -0.43
C GLU A 37 -26.64 -8.88 -0.81
N ARG A 38 -27.52 -9.07 0.19
CA ARG A 38 -28.97 -9.10 -0.05
C ARG A 38 -29.49 -7.77 -0.60
N ILE A 39 -28.94 -6.64 -0.15
CA ILE A 39 -29.24 -5.30 -0.68
C ILE A 39 -28.77 -5.19 -2.14
N ALA A 40 -27.56 -5.64 -2.46
CA ALA A 40 -27.02 -5.64 -3.82
C ALA A 40 -27.90 -6.44 -4.79
N GLU A 41 -28.33 -7.64 -4.39
CA GLU A 41 -29.26 -8.46 -5.18
C GLU A 41 -30.61 -7.78 -5.38
N HIS A 42 -31.13 -7.14 -4.32
CA HIS A 42 -32.38 -6.40 -4.40
C HIS A 42 -32.26 -5.22 -5.38
N LYS A 43 -31.21 -4.41 -5.25
CA LYS A 43 -30.94 -3.29 -6.17
C LYS A 43 -30.83 -3.75 -7.60
N ARG A 44 -30.10 -4.84 -7.86
CA ARG A 44 -29.95 -5.44 -9.19
C ARG A 44 -31.30 -5.87 -9.78
N LYS A 45 -32.13 -6.58 -9.00
CA LYS A 45 -33.48 -7.01 -9.44
C LYS A 45 -34.40 -5.83 -9.80
N HIS A 46 -34.16 -4.65 -9.24
CA HIS A 46 -35.02 -3.47 -9.40
C HIS A 46 -34.35 -2.33 -10.19
N GLY A 47 -33.17 -2.55 -10.78
CA GLY A 47 -32.44 -1.51 -11.53
C GLY A 47 -32.04 -0.29 -10.70
N ILE A 48 -31.86 -0.44 -9.39
CA ILE A 48 -31.47 0.66 -8.49
C ILE A 48 -29.95 0.87 -8.58
N SER A 49 -29.52 2.13 -8.63
CA SER A 49 -28.10 2.50 -8.64
C SER A 49 -27.33 1.91 -7.45
N ILE A 50 -26.14 1.38 -7.72
CA ILE A 50 -25.18 0.87 -6.73
C ILE A 50 -24.81 1.98 -5.75
N MET A 51 -24.48 3.17 -6.26
CA MET A 51 -24.02 4.30 -5.46
C MET A 51 -25.18 5.19 -5.01
N GLN A 52 -25.27 5.36 -3.69
CA GLN A 52 -26.26 6.22 -3.03
C GLN A 52 -25.54 7.14 -2.03
N PRO A 53 -25.02 8.31 -2.46
CA PRO A 53 -24.20 9.20 -1.63
C PRO A 53 -24.88 9.59 -0.31
N ALA A 54 -26.18 9.90 -0.34
CA ALA A 54 -26.96 10.24 0.85
C ALA A 54 -26.96 9.11 1.90
N ARG A 55 -26.87 7.83 1.48
CA ARG A 55 -26.80 6.70 2.41
C ARG A 55 -25.44 6.65 3.12
N VAL A 56 -24.36 6.94 2.39
CA VAL A 56 -23.00 6.99 2.95
C VAL A 56 -22.90 8.12 3.97
N GLU A 57 -23.40 9.32 3.62
CA GLU A 57 -23.46 10.46 4.54
C GLU A 57 -24.27 10.16 5.81
N ALA A 58 -25.43 9.52 5.68
CA ALA A 58 -26.25 9.13 6.83
C ALA A 58 -25.52 8.13 7.75
N VAL A 59 -24.75 7.20 7.18
CA VAL A 59 -23.91 6.29 7.98
C VAL A 59 -22.83 7.08 8.70
N HIS A 60 -22.11 7.98 8.02
CA HIS A 60 -21.08 8.82 8.65
C HIS A 60 -21.62 9.69 9.79
N ALA A 61 -22.77 10.33 9.61
CA ALA A 61 -23.40 11.16 10.65
C ALA A 61 -23.75 10.32 11.89
N ARG A 62 -24.32 9.12 11.67
CA ARG A 62 -24.69 8.20 12.75
C ARG A 62 -23.45 7.74 13.54
N VAL A 63 -22.37 7.36 12.84
CA VAL A 63 -21.17 6.84 13.51
C VAL A 63 -20.35 7.93 14.17
N ALA A 64 -20.36 9.16 13.63
CA ALA A 64 -19.76 10.32 14.31
C ALA A 64 -20.47 10.60 15.65
N THR A 65 -21.80 10.51 15.67
CA THR A 65 -22.58 10.67 16.91
C THR A 65 -22.24 9.57 17.93
N PHE A 66 -22.10 8.33 17.46
CA PHE A 66 -21.67 7.21 18.30
C PHE A 66 -20.26 7.42 18.85
N ALA A 67 -19.31 7.88 18.03
CA ALA A 67 -17.94 8.13 18.43
C ALA A 67 -17.85 9.11 19.60
N VAL A 68 -18.57 10.24 19.49
CA VAL A 68 -18.64 11.26 20.56
C VAL A 68 -19.21 10.68 21.86
N LYS A 69 -20.30 9.90 21.79
CA LYS A 69 -20.93 9.30 22.97
C LYS A 69 -20.06 8.25 23.65
N SER A 70 -19.26 7.52 22.88
CA SER A 70 -18.44 6.41 23.35
C SER A 70 -17.00 6.82 23.67
N GLY A 71 -16.65 8.12 23.57
CA GLY A 71 -15.30 8.62 23.82
C GLY A 71 -14.27 8.20 22.76
N LEU A 72 -14.71 7.79 21.58
CA LEU A 72 -13.82 7.41 20.47
C LEU A 72 -13.48 8.63 19.61
N ASP A 73 -12.25 8.65 19.07
CA ASP A 73 -11.85 9.66 18.09
C ASP A 73 -12.74 9.61 16.84
N ALA A 74 -13.41 10.72 16.53
CA ALA A 74 -14.33 10.80 15.40
C ALA A 74 -13.61 10.58 14.06
N ARG A 75 -12.33 10.95 13.94
CA ARG A 75 -11.56 10.71 12.72
C ARG A 75 -11.29 9.22 12.54
N PHE A 76 -10.91 8.52 13.61
CA PHE A 76 -10.72 7.06 13.62
C PHE A 76 -11.99 6.33 13.19
N VAL A 77 -13.14 6.61 13.83
CA VAL A 77 -14.40 5.94 13.49
C VAL A 77 -14.82 6.22 12.05
N ARG A 78 -14.60 7.45 11.56
CA ARG A 78 -14.86 7.78 10.15
C ARG A 78 -13.98 6.98 9.20
N ARG A 79 -12.68 6.84 9.47
CA ARG A 79 -11.76 6.02 8.66
C ARG A 79 -12.17 4.55 8.65
N LEU A 80 -12.51 3.99 9.81
CA LEU A 80 -12.97 2.61 9.93
C LEU A 80 -14.23 2.38 9.08
N TYR A 81 -15.22 3.26 9.18
CA TYR A 81 -16.45 3.11 8.41
C TYR A 81 -16.27 3.38 6.92
N ASN A 82 -15.31 4.22 6.51
CA ASN A 82 -14.94 4.33 5.10
C ASN A 82 -14.47 2.97 4.56
N LEU A 83 -13.52 2.31 5.25
CA LEU A 83 -13.01 1.00 4.83
C LEU A 83 -14.13 -0.04 4.72
N ILE A 84 -15.03 -0.09 5.70
CA ILE A 84 -16.17 -1.02 5.70
C ILE A 84 -17.15 -0.72 4.54
N ILE A 85 -17.36 0.55 4.20
CA ILE A 85 -18.24 0.95 3.09
C ILE A 85 -17.58 0.64 1.74
N GLU A 86 -16.29 0.92 1.60
CA GLU A 86 -15.52 0.62 0.39
C GLU A 86 -15.53 -0.88 0.08
N GLU A 87 -15.34 -1.73 1.11
CA GLU A 87 -15.44 -3.18 0.93
C GLU A 87 -16.85 -3.63 0.55
N ALA A 88 -17.90 -3.08 1.18
CA ALA A 88 -19.28 -3.40 0.81
C ALA A 88 -19.58 -3.03 -0.66
N CYS A 89 -19.11 -1.87 -1.11
CA CYS A 89 -19.23 -1.47 -2.52
C CYS A 89 -18.41 -2.36 -3.45
N SER A 90 -17.22 -2.82 -3.01
CA SER A 90 -16.39 -3.78 -3.76
C SER A 90 -17.12 -5.11 -3.95
N LEU A 91 -17.69 -5.66 -2.87
CA LEU A 91 -18.48 -6.90 -2.89
C LEU A 91 -19.73 -6.78 -3.78
N GLU A 92 -20.42 -5.63 -3.75
CA GLU A 92 -21.56 -5.34 -4.63
C GLU A 92 -21.13 -5.33 -6.10
N ARG A 93 -20.01 -4.67 -6.43
CA ARG A 93 -19.44 -4.69 -7.79
C ARG A 93 -19.06 -6.08 -8.26
N ARG A 94 -18.43 -6.91 -7.41
CA ARG A 94 -18.03 -8.29 -7.78
C ARG A 94 -19.21 -9.18 -8.17
N ARG A 95 -20.39 -8.96 -7.56
CA ARG A 95 -21.59 -9.79 -7.76
C ARG A 95 -22.58 -9.25 -8.80
N VAL A 96 -22.57 -7.94 -9.05
CA VAL A 96 -23.47 -7.29 -10.01
C VAL A 96 -22.95 -7.41 -11.46
N VAL A 97 -21.82 -8.07 -11.73
CA VAL A 97 -21.35 -8.31 -13.11
C VAL A 97 -22.27 -9.31 -13.84
N GLY A 98 -23.26 -8.72 -14.50
CA GLY A 98 -24.04 -9.21 -15.62
C GLY A 98 -24.78 -8.01 -16.23
N ALA A 99 -24.28 -7.56 -17.41
CA ALA A 99 -24.83 -6.58 -18.35
C ALA A 99 -24.49 -5.07 -18.15
N ASN A 100 -23.67 -4.59 -19.09
CA ASN A 100 -23.64 -3.30 -19.80
C ASN A 100 -23.84 -1.98 -19.02
N ASP A 101 -22.80 -1.13 -19.11
CA ASP A 101 -22.81 0.35 -19.06
C ASP A 101 -21.98 1.05 -17.97
N ALA A 102 -21.19 0.31 -17.19
CA ALA A 102 -20.07 0.91 -16.45
C ALA A 102 -18.74 0.38 -16.99
N PRO A 103 -17.72 1.23 -17.26
CA PRO A 103 -16.39 0.72 -17.56
C PRO A 103 -15.99 -0.21 -16.41
N VAL A 104 -15.70 -1.46 -16.76
CA VAL A 104 -15.24 -2.47 -15.80
C VAL A 104 -14.02 -1.87 -15.12
N ALA A 105 -14.15 -1.53 -13.82
CA ALA A 105 -13.01 -1.02 -13.05
C ALA A 105 -11.82 -1.97 -13.27
N SER A 106 -10.67 -1.42 -13.67
CA SER A 106 -9.45 -2.19 -13.96
C SER A 106 -9.08 -3.11 -12.81
N LEU A 107 -8.30 -4.17 -13.06
CA LEU A 107 -7.90 -5.04 -11.95
C LEU A 107 -7.07 -4.28 -10.93
N LEU A 108 -6.33 -3.25 -11.35
CA LEU A 108 -5.69 -2.31 -10.42
C LEU A 108 -6.71 -1.63 -9.49
N ALA A 109 -7.81 -1.08 -10.02
CA ALA A 109 -8.84 -0.42 -9.21
C ALA A 109 -9.56 -1.37 -8.23
N ARG A 110 -9.47 -2.68 -8.45
CA ARG A 110 -10.06 -3.71 -7.58
C ARG A 110 -9.10 -4.22 -6.52
N ASN A 111 -7.80 -4.18 -6.80
CA ASN A 111 -6.76 -4.79 -5.97
C ASN A 111 -5.89 -3.78 -5.24
N ALA A 112 -5.83 -2.51 -5.69
CA ALA A 112 -4.99 -1.49 -5.05
C ALA A 112 -5.58 -1.04 -3.70
N SER A 113 -4.75 -1.06 -2.66
CA SER A 113 -5.14 -0.65 -1.31
C SER A 113 -4.65 0.76 -0.96
N ARG A 114 -3.38 1.06 -1.21
CA ARG A 114 -2.75 2.36 -0.94
C ARG A 114 -1.45 2.56 -1.72
N ILE A 115 -0.92 3.78 -1.66
CA ILE A 115 0.51 4.01 -1.93
C ILE A 115 1.28 3.37 -0.78
N ASP A 116 2.12 2.38 -1.08
CA ASP A 116 2.96 1.73 -0.08
C ASP A 116 4.11 2.65 0.34
N HIS A 117 4.84 3.15 -0.65
CA HIS A 117 5.92 4.11 -0.46
C HIS A 117 6.22 4.89 -1.75
N VAL A 118 6.97 5.98 -1.60
CA VAL A 118 7.50 6.76 -2.72
C VAL A 118 9.02 6.82 -2.60
N ALA A 119 9.74 6.37 -3.63
CA ALA A 119 11.18 6.48 -3.68
C ALA A 119 11.62 7.76 -4.39
N ILE A 120 12.52 8.50 -3.74
CA ILE A 120 12.93 9.83 -4.17
C ILE A 120 14.44 9.81 -4.40
N ALA A 121 14.86 10.02 -5.64
CA ALA A 121 16.26 10.18 -6.00
C ALA A 121 16.76 11.56 -5.56
N VAL A 122 17.81 11.58 -4.74
CA VAL A 122 18.42 12.79 -4.19
C VAL A 122 19.90 12.84 -4.50
N ARG A 123 20.44 14.04 -4.67
CA ARG A 123 21.88 14.26 -4.92
C ARG A 123 22.71 14.08 -3.64
N ASP A 124 22.13 14.47 -2.51
CA ASP A 124 22.73 14.38 -1.17
C ASP A 124 21.71 13.82 -0.18
N LEU A 125 21.99 12.61 0.29
CA LEU A 125 21.15 11.85 1.20
C LEU A 125 21.13 12.47 2.60
N GLU A 126 22.25 12.97 3.11
CA GLU A 126 22.32 13.54 4.45
C GLU A 126 21.56 14.87 4.51
N ALA A 127 21.73 15.71 3.49
CA ALA A 127 20.96 16.94 3.37
C ALA A 127 19.45 16.66 3.27
N ALA A 128 19.06 15.65 2.49
CA ALA A 128 17.66 15.25 2.36
C ALA A 128 17.10 14.69 3.69
N ILE A 129 17.81 13.79 4.38
CA ILE A 129 17.40 13.31 5.71
C ILE A 129 17.22 14.50 6.66
N GLY A 130 18.18 15.42 6.70
CA GLY A 130 18.10 16.63 7.52
C GLY A 130 16.84 17.46 7.24
N LEU A 131 16.54 17.71 5.96
CA LEU A 131 15.33 18.41 5.52
C LEU A 131 14.05 17.70 6.01
N PHE A 132 13.88 16.41 5.69
CA PHE A 132 12.67 15.65 6.01
C PHE A 132 12.44 15.53 7.51
N ARG A 133 13.50 15.39 8.31
CA ARG A 133 13.38 15.35 9.77
C ARG A 133 13.07 16.72 10.37
N SER A 134 13.90 17.72 10.07
CA SER A 134 13.87 19.00 10.78
C SER A 134 12.73 19.92 10.36
N GLN A 135 12.37 19.92 9.07
CA GLN A 135 11.36 20.84 8.54
C GLN A 135 9.98 20.20 8.44
N TYR A 136 9.91 18.89 8.15
CA TYR A 136 8.63 18.20 7.90
C TYR A 136 8.25 17.18 8.98
N GLY A 137 9.15 16.90 9.94
CA GLY A 137 8.84 16.04 11.09
C GLY A 137 8.79 14.53 10.78
N PHE A 138 9.42 14.08 9.70
CA PHE A 138 9.55 12.64 9.44
C PHE A 138 10.54 11.99 10.41
N GLU A 139 10.28 10.75 10.77
CA GLU A 139 11.19 9.91 11.52
C GLU A 139 12.09 9.13 10.55
N LEU A 140 13.39 9.05 10.85
CA LEU A 140 14.31 8.16 10.16
C LEU A 140 14.17 6.77 10.75
N ILE A 141 13.64 5.84 9.97
CA ILE A 141 13.34 4.46 10.40
C ILE A 141 14.51 3.52 10.15
N ASP A 142 15.13 3.61 8.96
CA ASP A 142 16.23 2.72 8.58
C ASP A 142 17.18 3.38 7.56
N ARG A 143 18.40 2.84 7.49
CA ARG A 143 19.42 3.17 6.50
C ARG A 143 20.05 1.91 5.93
N ALA A 144 20.31 1.92 4.62
CA ALA A 144 21.01 0.83 3.97
C ALA A 144 22.01 1.35 2.93
N ASP A 145 23.16 0.70 2.87
CA ASP A 145 24.06 0.77 1.72
C ASP A 145 23.82 -0.49 0.89
N ILE A 146 23.35 -0.30 -0.34
CA ILE A 146 22.98 -1.38 -1.27
C ILE A 146 24.06 -1.47 -2.34
N GLU A 147 24.68 -2.65 -2.43
CA GLU A 147 25.67 -2.99 -3.45
C GLU A 147 25.02 -3.90 -4.48
N GLY A 148 25.04 -3.47 -5.74
CA GLY A 148 24.68 -4.28 -6.91
C GLY A 148 25.89 -4.97 -7.52
N LEU A 149 25.69 -5.48 -8.74
CA LEU A 149 26.71 -6.15 -9.53
C LEU A 149 27.71 -5.15 -10.14
N VAL A 150 27.24 -3.96 -10.52
CA VAL A 150 28.02 -2.97 -11.29
C VAL A 150 28.20 -1.66 -10.51
N SER A 151 27.25 -1.30 -9.66
CA SER A 151 27.23 -0.06 -8.91
C SER A 151 26.51 -0.24 -7.56
N GLY A 152 26.11 0.84 -6.91
CA GLY A 152 25.32 0.77 -5.67
C GLY A 152 24.50 2.03 -5.44
N MET A 153 23.77 2.02 -4.33
CA MET A 153 23.03 3.17 -3.83
C MET A 153 22.98 3.16 -2.31
N LYS A 154 22.83 4.35 -1.72
CA LYS A 154 22.50 4.52 -0.30
C LYS A 154 21.04 4.88 -0.19
N THR A 155 20.37 4.32 0.81
CA THR A 155 18.96 4.57 1.07
C THR A 155 18.69 5.01 2.50
N ALA A 156 17.63 5.79 2.68
CA ALA A 156 17.08 6.14 3.99
C ALA A 156 15.55 6.08 3.96
N THR A 157 14.96 5.29 4.85
CA THR A 157 13.51 5.18 5.00
C THR A 157 13.01 6.22 5.99
N MET A 158 12.17 7.14 5.51
CA MET A 158 11.55 8.21 6.27
C MET A 158 10.05 7.92 6.46
N ARG A 159 9.52 8.03 7.68
CA ARG A 159 8.09 7.78 7.96
C ARG A 159 7.43 8.90 8.76
N ALA A 160 6.19 9.22 8.40
CA ALA A 160 5.31 10.09 9.17
C ALA A 160 3.87 9.55 9.12
N GLY A 161 3.39 8.97 10.23
CA GLY A 161 2.11 8.26 10.25
C GLY A 161 2.05 7.15 9.20
N GLY A 162 1.06 7.22 8.30
CA GLY A 162 0.89 6.26 7.20
C GLY A 162 1.68 6.57 5.93
N VAL A 163 2.55 7.59 5.92
CA VAL A 163 3.34 8.01 4.75
C VAL A 163 4.77 7.50 4.88
N THR A 164 5.27 6.82 3.84
CA THR A 164 6.65 6.30 3.78
C THR A 164 7.36 6.83 2.55
N PHE A 165 8.55 7.42 2.75
CA PHE A 165 9.47 7.80 1.69
C PHE A 165 10.77 7.02 1.80
N VAL A 166 11.33 6.62 0.66
CA VAL A 166 12.65 6.00 0.56
C VAL A 166 13.55 6.94 -0.22
N LEU A 167 14.44 7.64 0.49
CA LEU A 167 15.41 8.54 -0.15
C LEU A 167 16.56 7.72 -0.72
N CYS A 168 16.92 7.94 -1.97
CA CYS A 168 17.93 7.15 -2.69
C CYS A 168 19.03 8.05 -3.25
N GLN A 169 20.29 7.72 -2.99
CA GLN A 169 21.46 8.37 -3.59
C GLN A 169 22.38 7.34 -4.24
N GLY A 170 22.76 7.55 -5.49
CA GLY A 170 23.73 6.68 -6.16
C GLY A 170 25.13 6.78 -5.56
N THR A 171 25.87 5.67 -5.53
CA THR A 171 27.26 5.66 -5.02
C THR A 171 28.31 6.00 -6.09
N SER A 172 27.93 5.99 -7.37
CA SER A 172 28.78 6.34 -8.50
C SER A 172 27.95 6.81 -9.69
N ALA A 173 28.60 7.33 -10.75
CA ALA A 173 27.92 7.71 -12.00
C ALA A 173 27.26 6.53 -12.74
N LYS A 174 27.66 5.29 -12.44
CA LYS A 174 27.03 4.08 -13.01
C LYS A 174 25.77 3.64 -12.26
N SER A 175 25.49 4.24 -11.10
CA SER A 175 24.28 3.93 -10.34
C SER A 175 23.03 4.30 -11.12
N ASN A 176 22.04 3.41 -11.11
CA ASN A 176 20.73 3.69 -11.71
C ASN A 176 20.11 4.98 -11.15
N VAL A 177 20.33 5.27 -9.87
CA VAL A 177 19.85 6.51 -9.22
C VAL A 177 20.59 7.73 -9.79
N SER A 178 21.90 7.65 -10.00
CA SER A 178 22.68 8.75 -10.59
C SER A 178 22.27 9.01 -12.04
N GLN A 179 22.13 7.94 -12.83
CA GLN A 179 21.68 8.03 -14.22
C GLN A 179 20.27 8.62 -14.33
N TYR A 180 19.37 8.26 -13.40
CA TYR A 180 18.06 8.90 -13.29
C TYR A 180 18.16 10.41 -13.08
N ILE A 181 18.99 10.84 -12.13
CA ILE A 181 19.19 12.25 -11.83
C ILE A 181 19.81 13.00 -13.02
N ASP A 182 20.71 12.38 -13.77
CA ASP A 182 21.33 13.00 -14.94
C ASP A 182 20.34 13.19 -16.09
N ALA A 183 19.40 12.25 -16.27
CA ALA A 183 18.40 12.31 -17.33
C ALA A 183 17.17 13.18 -16.98
N TYR A 184 16.71 13.13 -15.73
CA TYR A 184 15.41 13.71 -15.31
C TYR A 184 15.52 14.72 -14.16
N GLY A 185 16.69 14.86 -13.54
CA GLY A 185 16.86 15.63 -12.31
C GLY A 185 16.48 14.84 -11.05
N PRO A 186 16.75 15.40 -9.85
CA PRO A 186 16.30 14.80 -8.59
C PRO A 186 14.77 14.85 -8.49
N GLY A 187 14.15 13.80 -7.96
CA GLY A 187 12.69 13.66 -7.96
C GLY A 187 12.21 12.25 -7.63
N ILE A 188 10.91 12.01 -7.86
CA ILE A 188 10.29 10.70 -7.63
C ILE A 188 10.80 9.70 -8.67
N GLN A 189 11.61 8.74 -8.23
CA GLN A 189 12.15 7.68 -9.09
C GLN A 189 11.08 6.62 -9.37
N HIS A 190 10.38 6.17 -8.33
CA HIS A 190 9.26 5.26 -8.43
C HIS A 190 8.21 5.48 -7.35
N LEU A 191 6.97 5.08 -7.66
CA LEU A 191 5.84 5.05 -6.73
C LEU A 191 5.33 3.63 -6.62
N ALA A 192 5.25 3.13 -5.39
CA ALA A 192 4.81 1.78 -5.09
C ALA A 192 3.33 1.74 -4.69
N ILE A 193 2.57 0.85 -5.32
CA ILE A 193 1.15 0.62 -5.05
C ILE A 193 1.01 -0.75 -4.40
N GLU A 194 0.46 -0.79 -3.18
CA GLU A 194 0.12 -2.06 -2.54
C GLU A 194 -1.12 -2.66 -3.22
N VAL A 195 -1.02 -3.94 -3.58
CA VAL A 195 -2.07 -4.71 -4.24
C VAL A 195 -2.29 -6.07 -3.57
N ASP A 196 -3.55 -6.51 -3.51
CA ASP A 196 -3.91 -7.80 -2.89
C ASP A 196 -3.53 -9.01 -3.77
N ASN A 197 -3.62 -8.87 -5.09
CA ASN A 197 -3.28 -9.91 -6.07
C ASN A 197 -2.41 -9.30 -7.18
N GLN A 198 -1.10 -9.44 -7.01
CA GLN A 198 -0.12 -8.85 -7.92
C GLN A 198 -0.14 -9.51 -9.30
N GLU A 199 -0.35 -10.82 -9.37
CA GLU A 199 -0.40 -11.60 -10.60
C GLU A 199 -1.52 -11.11 -11.52
N GLU A 200 -2.73 -10.93 -10.97
CA GLU A 200 -3.88 -10.41 -11.71
C GLU A 200 -3.63 -8.99 -12.22
N VAL A 201 -3.10 -8.11 -11.35
CA VAL A 201 -2.82 -6.72 -11.71
C VAL A 201 -1.80 -6.64 -12.83
N LEU A 202 -0.73 -7.44 -12.77
CA LEU A 202 0.30 -7.46 -13.82
C LEU A 202 -0.23 -8.03 -15.14
N ALA A 203 -1.09 -9.06 -15.08
CA ALA A 203 -1.71 -9.62 -16.28
C ALA A 203 -2.62 -8.59 -16.98
N ASP A 204 -3.51 -7.91 -16.25
CA ASP A 204 -4.38 -6.84 -16.77
C ASP A 204 -3.56 -5.65 -17.28
N ALA A 205 -2.49 -5.26 -16.57
CA ALA A 205 -1.60 -4.18 -17.02
C ALA A 205 -0.92 -4.54 -18.35
N LYS A 206 -0.40 -5.77 -18.47
CA LYS A 206 0.25 -6.25 -19.70
C LYS A 206 -0.74 -6.35 -20.87
N GLU A 207 -1.96 -6.83 -20.63
CA GLU A 207 -3.03 -6.86 -21.63
C GLU A 207 -3.38 -5.44 -22.13
N ARG A 208 -3.32 -4.45 -21.24
CA ARG A 208 -3.48 -3.02 -21.57
C ARG A 208 -2.24 -2.38 -22.21
N GLY A 209 -1.16 -3.13 -22.43
CA GLY A 209 0.05 -2.65 -23.10
C GLY A 209 1.10 -2.03 -22.18
N ALA A 210 1.03 -2.24 -20.86
CA ALA A 210 2.08 -1.79 -19.96
C ALA A 210 3.40 -2.54 -20.22
N ASP A 211 4.50 -1.80 -20.24
CA ASP A 211 5.86 -2.36 -20.36
C ASP A 211 6.40 -2.70 -18.97
N LEU A 212 6.49 -3.99 -18.67
CA LEU A 212 6.98 -4.51 -17.39
C LEU A 212 8.49 -4.71 -17.46
N LEU A 213 9.20 -4.18 -16.47
CA LEU A 213 10.64 -4.37 -16.35
C LEU A 213 10.96 -5.74 -15.75
N THR A 214 10.22 -6.12 -14.71
CA THR A 214 10.43 -7.37 -13.97
C THR A 214 9.15 -8.19 -13.92
N GLY A 215 9.30 -9.50 -13.73
CA GLY A 215 8.23 -10.30 -13.13
C GLY A 215 8.08 -9.99 -11.63
N ILE A 216 7.34 -10.84 -10.92
CA ILE A 216 7.27 -10.78 -9.46
C ILE A 216 8.59 -11.28 -8.89
N ILE A 217 9.22 -10.44 -8.07
CA ILE A 217 10.40 -10.75 -7.27
C ILE A 217 9.89 -11.05 -5.86
N GLU A 218 10.01 -12.31 -5.46
CA GLU A 218 9.62 -12.76 -4.13
C GLU A 218 10.71 -12.42 -3.12
N GLY A 219 10.29 -11.97 -1.94
CA GLY A 219 11.18 -11.53 -0.88
C GLY A 219 10.62 -11.79 0.52
N PRO A 220 11.47 -11.88 1.57
CA PRO A 220 10.97 -12.00 2.92
C PRO A 220 10.07 -10.81 3.29
N GLY A 221 8.80 -11.10 3.56
CA GLY A 221 7.82 -10.12 4.02
C GLY A 221 7.12 -9.31 2.92
N LEU A 222 7.63 -9.28 1.68
CA LEU A 222 7.01 -8.53 0.58
C LEU A 222 7.45 -9.07 -0.80
N ASN A 223 6.52 -9.02 -1.75
CA ASN A 223 6.75 -9.30 -3.17
C ASN A 223 6.70 -8.00 -3.98
N GLN A 224 7.55 -7.84 -4.99
CA GLN A 224 7.67 -6.60 -5.77
C GLN A 224 7.70 -6.85 -7.27
N SER A 225 7.21 -5.89 -8.05
CA SER A 225 7.39 -5.87 -9.51
C SER A 225 7.43 -4.44 -10.00
N PHE A 226 8.20 -4.20 -11.05
CA PHE A 226 8.44 -2.86 -11.57
C PHE A 226 8.03 -2.76 -13.03
N THR A 227 7.46 -1.60 -13.40
CA THR A 227 7.32 -1.22 -14.81
C THR A 227 8.66 -0.71 -15.34
N ARG A 228 8.81 -0.70 -16.68
CA ARG A 228 9.81 0.16 -17.28
C ARG A 228 9.48 1.62 -16.99
N ARG A 229 10.52 2.44 -17.12
CA ARG A 229 10.42 3.88 -16.89
C ARG A 229 9.55 4.51 -17.97
N ASP A 230 8.56 5.28 -17.54
CA ASP A 230 7.74 6.08 -18.45
C ASP A 230 8.63 7.14 -19.12
N THR A 231 8.62 7.21 -20.44
CA THR A 231 9.50 8.12 -21.19
C THR A 231 9.08 9.58 -21.06
N ASN A 232 7.81 9.85 -20.73
CA ASN A 232 7.28 11.19 -20.58
C ASN A 232 7.62 11.82 -19.21
N SER A 233 7.52 11.05 -18.12
CA SER A 233 7.74 11.54 -16.75
C SER A 233 9.06 11.09 -16.13
N GLY A 234 9.71 10.06 -16.68
CA GLY A 234 10.83 9.38 -16.05
C GLY A 234 10.45 8.53 -14.84
N MET A 235 9.17 8.41 -14.48
CA MET A 235 8.74 7.64 -13.31
C MET A 235 8.61 6.15 -13.61
N GLN A 236 8.86 5.29 -12.62
CA GLN A 236 8.45 3.88 -12.64
C GLN A 236 7.29 3.65 -11.68
N LEU A 237 6.39 2.73 -12.04
CA LEU A 237 5.45 2.16 -11.08
C LEU A 237 6.03 0.88 -10.51
N GLU A 238 5.79 0.70 -9.22
CA GLU A 238 6.03 -0.54 -8.52
C GLU A 238 4.70 -1.08 -8.00
N PHE A 239 4.49 -2.39 -8.12
CA PHE A 239 3.41 -3.08 -7.42
C PHE A 239 4.00 -3.90 -6.29
N VAL A 240 3.35 -3.89 -5.13
CA VAL A 240 3.81 -4.57 -3.93
C VAL A 240 2.68 -5.39 -3.34
N THR A 241 2.97 -6.63 -2.95
CA THR A 241 2.10 -7.39 -2.06
C THR A 241 2.86 -7.69 -0.78
N ARG A 242 2.36 -7.20 0.36
CA ARG A 242 2.97 -7.43 1.67
C ARG A 242 2.41 -8.71 2.28
N VAL A 243 3.29 -9.68 2.52
CA VAL A 243 2.97 -10.89 3.30
C VAL A 243 3.26 -10.70 4.79
N SER A 244 3.86 -9.57 5.20
CA SER A 244 3.97 -9.16 6.60
C SER A 244 4.11 -7.62 6.76
N ASN A 245 3.81 -7.09 7.95
CA ASN A 245 4.05 -5.68 8.31
C ASN A 245 5.52 -5.32 8.58
N ARG A 246 6.49 -6.19 8.24
CA ARG A 246 7.91 -5.86 8.36
C ARG A 246 8.28 -4.82 7.30
N GLY A 247 9.25 -3.96 7.61
CA GLY A 247 9.75 -2.90 6.72
C GLY A 247 10.43 -3.43 5.46
N PHE A 248 11.27 -2.61 4.82
CA PHE A 248 12.04 -3.06 3.65
C PHE A 248 13.21 -3.92 4.12
N ASP A 249 13.27 -5.15 3.62
CA ASP A 249 14.38 -6.04 3.88
C ASP A 249 15.59 -5.69 2.99
N LYS A 250 16.80 -5.70 3.56
CA LYS A 250 18.02 -5.32 2.83
C LYS A 250 18.37 -6.28 1.71
N ASP A 251 18.08 -7.57 1.88
CA ASP A 251 18.38 -8.58 0.86
C ASP A 251 17.38 -8.44 -0.30
N ASN A 252 16.13 -8.07 -0.03
CA ASN A 252 15.16 -7.71 -1.08
C ASN A 252 15.61 -6.50 -1.90
N MET A 253 16.04 -5.43 -1.22
CA MET A 253 16.54 -4.24 -1.92
C MET A 253 17.78 -4.53 -2.78
N ARG A 254 18.67 -5.41 -2.32
CA ARG A 254 19.85 -5.85 -3.08
C ARG A 254 19.46 -6.71 -4.29
N ALA A 255 18.56 -7.67 -4.12
CA ALA A 255 18.08 -8.52 -5.20
C ALA A 255 17.39 -7.68 -6.29
N LEU A 256 16.54 -6.73 -5.88
CA LEU A 256 15.90 -5.78 -6.76
C LEU A 256 16.92 -4.93 -7.52
N PHE A 257 17.86 -4.29 -6.81
CA PHE A 257 18.85 -3.42 -7.44
C PHE A 257 19.72 -4.19 -8.45
N SER A 258 20.11 -5.42 -8.13
CA SER A 258 20.85 -6.28 -9.05
C SER A 258 20.03 -6.68 -10.28
N ALA A 259 18.74 -6.99 -10.10
CA ALA A 259 17.83 -7.30 -11.22
C ALA A 259 17.64 -6.07 -12.13
N MET A 260 17.61 -4.87 -11.56
CA MET A 260 17.55 -3.63 -12.34
C MET A 260 18.83 -3.39 -13.14
N GLU A 261 20.01 -3.65 -12.58
CA GLU A 261 21.26 -3.54 -13.35
C GLU A 261 21.33 -4.55 -14.50
N GLY A 262 20.92 -5.81 -14.26
CA GLY A 262 20.95 -6.87 -15.28
C GLY A 262 20.00 -6.66 -16.46
N ASN A 263 18.91 -5.91 -16.26
CA ASN A 263 17.89 -5.67 -17.28
C ASN A 263 18.06 -4.35 -18.06
N GLY A 264 19.14 -3.60 -17.81
CA GLY A 264 19.39 -2.31 -18.46
C GLY A 264 18.29 -1.29 -18.14
N VAL A 265 18.16 -0.93 -16.87
CA VAL A 265 17.11 0.00 -16.37
C VAL A 265 17.36 1.46 -16.74
N PHE A 266 18.42 1.69 -17.52
CA PHE A 266 18.68 2.89 -18.29
C PHE A 266 19.18 2.51 -19.68
#